data_AF-A0A9E1UD85-F1
#
_entry.id   AF-A0A9E1UD85-F1
#
_cell.length_a   1.000
_cell.length_b   1.000
_cell.length_c   1.000
_cell.angle_alpha   90.00
_cell.angle_beta   90.00
_cell.angle_gamma   90.00
#
_symmetry.space_group_name_H-M   'P 1'
#
loop_
_entity.id
_entity.type
_entity.pdbx_description
1 polymer ?
#
loop_
_entity_poly.entity_id
_entity_poly.type
_entity_poly.pdbx_seq_one_letter_code
_entity_poly.pdbx_strand_id
1 'polypeptide(L)'
;MEEKVKQSIHATLAYFDAFDYPLTKEEIFRFIYTEVSGGTEVFRQLQYLRHIQHKEGCYFLPGREKIVEKRQRNIWFVERKMKRALRGIKKLARVPFVRAVFVCNTVAGVGVEEGSDIDVFIIVKKSRIFLARAMATFYLGLFNMRRTKRKIKNKICLSFYVADDSLNLSVVAFEQDVYLMYWISQLIPVYDPDNLLSSLQKANTWVRKYLPNAFQSYDLIPRWKVVSGKVGNGIKKLLEKIWVGNYGDLIEKQAKAMQLNKMKMNYMSVQDEKDTRVVVSDKMLKFHEKDRRLEYKKTWEKKCNKLIGLDV
;
A
#
# COMPACT_ATOMS: atom_id res chain seq x y z
N MET A 1 30.55 3.52 -12.20
CA MET A 1 29.10 3.76 -12.42
C MET A 1 28.38 2.43 -12.65
N GLU A 2 28.86 1.59 -13.57
CA GLU A 2 28.31 0.27 -13.86
C GLU A 2 28.20 -0.63 -12.61
N GLU A 3 29.25 -0.70 -11.78
CA GLU A 3 29.24 -1.54 -10.58
C GLU A 3 28.14 -1.14 -9.57
N LYS A 4 27.89 0.16 -9.41
CA LYS A 4 26.78 0.65 -8.57
C LYS A 4 25.42 0.25 -9.14
N VAL A 5 25.28 0.26 -10.47
CA VAL A 5 24.03 -0.16 -11.14
C VAL A 5 23.78 -1.65 -10.95
N LYS A 6 24.82 -2.50 -11.04
CA LYS A 6 24.70 -3.94 -10.75
C LYS A 6 24.25 -4.19 -9.31
N GLN A 7 24.89 -3.54 -8.34
CA GLN A 7 24.50 -3.63 -6.93
C GLN A 7 23.05 -3.18 -6.70
N SER A 8 22.61 -2.11 -7.36
CA SER A 8 21.22 -1.65 -7.32
C SER A 8 20.24 -2.67 -7.91
N ILE A 9 20.58 -3.34 -9.02
CA ILE A 9 19.76 -4.40 -9.61
C ILE A 9 19.65 -5.58 -8.63
N HIS A 10 20.77 -6.03 -8.06
CA HIS A 10 20.78 -7.11 -7.07
C HIS A 10 19.97 -6.76 -5.81
N ALA A 11 20.14 -5.55 -5.28
CA ALA A 11 19.37 -5.08 -4.13
C ALA A 11 17.86 -5.04 -4.43
N THR A 12 17.49 -4.59 -5.63
CA THR A 12 16.09 -4.57 -6.08
C THR A 12 15.53 -5.99 -6.15
N LEU A 13 16.20 -6.90 -6.86
CA LEU A 13 15.77 -8.29 -6.98
C LEU A 13 15.73 -9.01 -5.62
N ALA A 14 16.68 -8.74 -4.73
CA ALA A 14 16.72 -9.30 -3.39
C ALA A 14 15.48 -8.94 -2.57
N TYR A 15 14.98 -7.71 -2.70
CA TYR A 15 13.76 -7.29 -2.02
C TYR A 15 12.54 -8.07 -2.52
N PHE A 16 12.31 -8.09 -3.84
CA PHE A 16 11.14 -8.76 -4.41
C PHE A 16 11.21 -10.29 -4.31
N ASP A 17 12.42 -10.85 -4.28
CA ASP A 17 12.63 -12.28 -4.01
C ASP A 17 12.15 -12.69 -2.61
N ALA A 18 12.23 -11.79 -1.61
CA ALA A 18 11.68 -12.05 -0.28
C ALA A 18 10.15 -12.26 -0.27
N PHE A 19 9.47 -11.91 -1.37
CA PHE A 19 8.04 -12.08 -1.56
C PHE A 19 7.66 -13.05 -2.69
N ASP A 20 8.63 -13.84 -3.18
CA ASP A 20 8.48 -14.73 -4.34
C ASP A 20 7.93 -14.01 -5.60
N TYR A 21 8.39 -12.77 -5.84
CA TYR A 21 7.92 -11.98 -6.97
C TYR A 21 9.08 -11.74 -7.95
N PRO A 22 9.11 -12.42 -9.11
CA PRO A 22 10.10 -12.11 -10.14
C PRO A 22 9.69 -10.80 -10.83
N LEU A 23 10.63 -10.04 -11.39
CA LEU A 23 10.34 -8.73 -11.99
C LEU A 23 10.51 -8.73 -13.50
N THR A 24 9.69 -7.97 -14.23
CA THR A 24 9.99 -7.64 -15.63
C THR A 24 11.09 -6.59 -15.73
N LYS A 25 11.65 -6.39 -16.94
CA LYS A 25 12.65 -5.33 -17.16
C LYS A 25 12.10 -3.93 -16.81
N GLU A 26 10.84 -3.65 -17.14
CA GLU A 26 10.18 -2.37 -16.83
C GLU A 26 9.98 -2.20 -15.32
N GLU A 27 9.64 -3.28 -14.62
CA GLU A 27 9.50 -3.25 -13.17
C GLU A 27 10.86 -3.07 -12.48
N ILE A 28 11.92 -3.71 -12.95
CA ILE A 28 13.28 -3.46 -12.45
C ILE A 28 13.64 -1.98 -12.62
N PHE A 29 13.42 -1.42 -13.81
CA PHE A 29 13.66 -0.01 -14.05
C PHE A 29 12.82 0.90 -13.13
N ARG A 30 11.52 0.62 -12.99
CA ARG A 30 10.59 1.40 -12.15
C ARG A 30 10.93 1.32 -10.66
N PHE A 31 11.35 0.14 -10.19
CA PHE A 31 11.56 -0.18 -8.79
C PHE A 31 13.04 -0.20 -8.38
N ILE A 32 13.93 0.28 -9.24
CA ILE A 32 15.37 0.26 -8.97
C ILE A 32 15.69 0.96 -7.64
N TYR A 33 16.32 0.23 -6.73
CA TYR A 33 16.83 0.75 -5.47
C TYR A 33 18.23 1.32 -5.67
N THR A 34 18.33 2.64 -5.78
CA THR A 34 19.60 3.33 -6.01
C THR A 34 19.57 4.74 -5.44
N GLU A 35 20.74 5.18 -4.96
CA GLU A 35 20.97 6.57 -4.58
C GLU A 35 21.47 7.43 -5.76
N VAL A 36 21.68 6.82 -6.95
CA VAL A 36 22.29 7.48 -8.12
C VAL A 36 21.32 7.50 -9.30
N SER A 37 21.15 8.66 -9.92
CA SER A 37 20.31 8.85 -11.12
C SER A 37 21.01 8.33 -12.38
N GLY A 38 20.50 7.26 -13.00
CA GLY A 38 21.02 6.74 -14.28
C GLY A 38 20.21 5.57 -14.83
N GLY A 39 19.15 5.87 -15.59
CA GLY A 39 18.11 4.90 -15.95
C GLY A 39 18.40 4.01 -17.17
N THR A 40 19.09 4.51 -18.19
CA THR A 40 19.38 3.77 -19.43
C THR A 40 20.40 2.64 -19.23
N GLU A 41 21.26 2.79 -18.22
CA GLU A 41 22.29 1.80 -17.87
C GLU A 41 21.69 0.51 -17.30
N VAL A 42 20.51 0.57 -16.67
CA VAL A 42 19.84 -0.60 -16.07
C VAL A 42 19.57 -1.69 -17.12
N PHE A 43 19.00 -1.31 -18.27
CA PHE A 43 18.67 -2.27 -19.33
C PHE A 43 19.91 -2.89 -19.98
N ARG A 44 20.98 -2.10 -20.13
CA ARG A 44 22.27 -2.59 -20.65
C ARG A 44 22.88 -3.60 -19.68
N GLN A 45 23.00 -3.23 -18.40
CA GLN A 45 23.63 -4.08 -17.39
C GLN A 45 22.86 -5.38 -17.15
N LEU A 46 21.52 -5.39 -17.29
CA LEU A 46 20.73 -6.62 -17.18
C LEU A 46 21.15 -7.73 -18.16
N GLN A 47 21.74 -7.39 -19.31
CA GLN A 47 22.23 -8.38 -20.28
C GLN A 47 23.53 -9.06 -19.87
N TYR A 48 24.33 -8.42 -19.00
CA TYR A 48 25.68 -8.85 -18.64
C TYR A 48 25.76 -9.49 -17.25
N LEU A 49 24.65 -9.53 -16.50
CA LEU A 49 24.60 -10.08 -15.15
C LEU A 49 24.44 -11.61 -15.19
N ARG A 50 25.57 -12.32 -15.08
CA ARG A 50 25.63 -13.80 -15.09
C ARG A 50 24.84 -14.46 -13.95
N HIS A 51 24.71 -13.77 -12.82
CA HIS A 51 24.04 -14.28 -11.62
C HIS A 51 22.53 -13.97 -11.57
N ILE A 52 21.94 -13.47 -12.66
CA ILE A 52 20.50 -13.26 -12.79
C ILE A 52 19.95 -14.20 -13.85
N GLN A 53 18.94 -14.97 -13.49
CA GLN A 53 18.24 -15.84 -14.43
C GLN A 53 17.02 -15.10 -14.99
N HIS A 54 16.64 -15.45 -16.22
CA HIS A 54 15.43 -14.92 -16.85
C HIS A 54 14.59 -16.04 -17.48
N LYS A 55 13.27 -15.92 -17.40
CA LYS A 55 12.28 -16.82 -18.02
C LYS A 55 11.01 -16.03 -18.29
N GLU A 56 10.45 -16.18 -19.50
CA GLU A 56 9.15 -15.60 -19.88
C GLU A 56 9.07 -14.07 -19.60
N GLY A 57 10.15 -13.34 -19.90
CA GLY A 57 10.25 -11.89 -19.70
C GLY A 57 10.43 -11.45 -18.24
N CYS A 58 10.55 -12.37 -17.30
CA CYS A 58 10.79 -12.12 -15.89
C CYS A 58 12.23 -12.45 -15.49
N TYR A 59 12.82 -11.65 -14.60
CA TYR A 59 14.16 -11.76 -14.04
C TYR A 59 14.09 -12.12 -12.55
N PHE A 60 14.97 -13.00 -12.10
CA PHE A 60 14.99 -13.53 -10.73
C PHE A 60 16.38 -14.06 -10.34
N LEU A 61 16.57 -14.28 -9.03
CA LEU A 61 17.81 -14.84 -8.48
C LEU A 61 17.95 -16.34 -8.79
N PRO A 62 19.17 -16.90 -8.82
CA PRO A 62 19.39 -18.29 -9.25
C PRO A 62 18.60 -19.32 -8.42
N GLY A 63 18.05 -20.32 -9.11
CA GLY A 63 17.31 -21.43 -8.48
C GLY A 63 15.86 -21.08 -8.08
N ARG A 64 15.35 -19.93 -8.53
CA ARG A 64 14.02 -19.43 -8.18
C ARG A 64 12.99 -19.53 -9.30
N GLU A 65 13.28 -20.25 -10.38
CA GLU A 65 12.44 -20.35 -11.57
C GLU A 65 10.94 -20.60 -11.29
N LYS A 66 10.61 -21.40 -10.25
CA LYS A 66 9.23 -21.70 -9.83
C LYS A 66 8.38 -20.45 -9.49
N ILE A 67 9.02 -19.32 -9.15
CA ILE A 67 8.28 -18.08 -8.83
C ILE A 67 7.65 -17.43 -10.07
N VAL A 68 8.16 -17.73 -11.27
CA VAL A 68 7.57 -17.26 -12.54
C VAL A 68 6.19 -17.87 -12.75
N GLU A 69 6.07 -19.18 -12.59
CA GLU A 69 4.77 -19.86 -12.65
C GLU A 69 3.83 -19.39 -11.53
N LYS A 70 4.36 -19.16 -10.32
CA LYS A 70 3.59 -18.60 -9.21
C LYS A 70 3.01 -17.23 -9.59
N ARG A 71 3.81 -16.35 -10.21
CA ARG A 71 3.37 -15.04 -10.70
C ARG A 71 2.24 -15.18 -11.72
N GLN A 72 2.35 -16.10 -12.68
CA GLN A 72 1.29 -16.34 -13.66
C GLN A 72 -0.02 -16.81 -13.02
N ARG A 73 0.05 -17.80 -12.12
CA ARG A 73 -1.11 -18.26 -11.35
C ARG A 73 -1.75 -17.12 -10.53
N ASN A 74 -0.92 -16.22 -10.00
CA ASN A 74 -1.37 -15.08 -9.21
C ASN A 74 -2.17 -14.03 -9.99
N ILE A 75 -2.03 -13.95 -11.32
CA ILE A 75 -2.83 -13.02 -12.14
C ILE A 75 -4.33 -13.23 -11.91
N TRP A 76 -4.77 -14.49 -11.86
CA TRP A 76 -6.18 -14.82 -11.63
C TRP A 76 -6.64 -14.44 -10.21
N PHE A 77 -5.79 -14.64 -9.20
CA PHE A 77 -6.10 -14.25 -7.83
C PHE A 77 -6.19 -12.73 -7.68
N VAL A 78 -5.24 -11.98 -8.27
CA VAL A 78 -5.27 -10.51 -8.31
C VAL A 78 -6.56 -10.02 -8.96
N GLU A 79 -6.92 -10.56 -10.11
CA GLU A 79 -8.14 -10.16 -10.84
C GLU A 79 -9.41 -10.40 -9.99
N ARG A 80 -9.53 -11.56 -9.34
CA ARG A 80 -10.67 -11.87 -8.45
C ARG A 80 -10.71 -10.96 -7.22
N LYS A 81 -9.55 -10.68 -6.62
CA LYS A 81 -9.45 -9.76 -5.47
C LYS A 81 -9.79 -8.34 -5.87
N MET A 82 -9.30 -7.85 -7.01
CA MET A 82 -9.65 -6.54 -7.54
C MET A 82 -11.16 -6.42 -7.78
N LYS A 83 -11.81 -7.42 -8.39
CA LYS A 83 -13.29 -7.43 -8.55
C LYS A 83 -14.03 -7.33 -7.20
N ARG A 84 -13.49 -7.93 -6.14
CA ARG A 84 -14.05 -7.81 -4.78
C ARG A 84 -13.75 -6.44 -4.17
N ALA A 85 -12.53 -5.95 -4.31
CA ALA A 85 -12.10 -4.63 -3.86
C ALA A 85 -13.00 -3.55 -4.46
N LEU A 86 -13.22 -3.57 -5.78
CA LEU A 86 -14.09 -2.63 -6.49
C LEU A 86 -15.51 -2.57 -5.90
N ARG A 87 -16.10 -3.73 -5.58
CA ARG A 87 -17.46 -3.79 -5.01
C ARG A 87 -17.57 -3.15 -3.63
N GLY A 88 -16.53 -3.26 -2.81
CA GLY A 88 -16.51 -2.63 -1.50
C GLY A 88 -16.02 -1.18 -1.55
N ILE A 89 -15.07 -0.84 -2.41
CA ILE A 89 -14.59 0.52 -2.63
C ILE A 89 -15.71 1.40 -3.22
N LYS A 90 -16.56 0.86 -4.11
CA LYS A 90 -17.78 1.56 -4.58
C LYS A 90 -18.72 1.92 -3.43
N LYS A 91 -18.72 1.15 -2.33
CA LYS A 91 -19.48 1.49 -1.12
C LYS A 91 -18.74 2.52 -0.29
N LEU A 92 -17.45 2.35 -0.07
CA LEU A 92 -16.60 3.31 0.64
C LEU A 92 -16.64 4.70 -0.01
N ALA A 93 -16.69 4.78 -1.34
CA ALA A 93 -16.77 6.03 -2.09
C ALA A 93 -18.04 6.86 -1.78
N ARG A 94 -19.11 6.21 -1.26
CA ARG A 94 -20.36 6.88 -0.84
C ARG A 94 -20.35 7.31 0.61
N VAL A 95 -19.36 6.86 1.40
CA VAL A 95 -19.23 7.25 2.79
C VAL A 95 -18.83 8.73 2.84
N PRO A 96 -19.57 9.57 3.59
CA PRO A 96 -19.19 10.96 3.83
C PRO A 96 -17.76 11.08 4.33
N PHE A 97 -17.08 12.15 3.90
CA PHE A 97 -15.70 12.48 4.26
C PHE A 97 -14.61 11.56 3.70
N VAL A 98 -14.93 10.39 3.14
CA VAL A 98 -13.94 9.60 2.38
C VAL A 98 -13.60 10.37 1.10
N ARG A 99 -12.33 10.68 0.90
CA ARG A 99 -11.84 11.44 -0.28
C ARG A 99 -11.22 10.52 -1.31
N ALA A 100 -10.40 9.56 -0.88
CA ALA A 100 -9.81 8.56 -1.76
C ALA A 100 -9.69 7.20 -1.08
N VAL A 101 -9.64 6.13 -1.89
CA VAL A 101 -9.40 4.77 -1.43
C VAL A 101 -8.45 4.06 -2.39
N PHE A 102 -7.29 3.68 -1.89
CA PHE A 102 -6.25 2.99 -2.64
C PHE A 102 -6.16 1.54 -2.17
N VAL A 103 -5.79 0.64 -3.08
CA VAL A 103 -5.49 -0.76 -2.76
C VAL A 103 -3.98 -0.93 -2.60
N CYS A 104 -3.57 -1.73 -1.61
CA CYS A 104 -2.16 -1.92 -1.24
C CYS A 104 -1.81 -3.41 -0.95
N ASN A 105 -0.52 -3.70 -0.73
CA ASN A 105 0.05 -5.02 -0.39
C ASN A 105 -0.32 -6.15 -1.36
N THR A 106 -1.37 -6.90 -1.01
CA THR A 106 -1.68 -8.24 -1.51
C THR A 106 -2.44 -8.25 -2.82
N VAL A 107 -2.70 -7.09 -3.40
CA VAL A 107 -3.37 -6.98 -4.71
C VAL A 107 -2.52 -6.19 -5.71
N ALA A 108 -1.45 -5.52 -5.25
CA ALA A 108 -0.52 -4.80 -6.11
C ALA A 108 0.50 -5.72 -6.82
N GLY A 109 0.42 -7.04 -6.61
CA GLY A 109 1.20 -8.05 -7.34
C GLY A 109 2.11 -8.87 -6.44
N VAL A 110 2.70 -8.25 -5.42
CA VAL A 110 3.67 -8.88 -4.52
C VAL A 110 2.97 -9.68 -3.41
N GLY A 111 3.31 -10.97 -3.25
CA GLY A 111 2.83 -11.78 -2.12
C GLY A 111 1.32 -12.05 -2.08
N VAL A 112 0.64 -12.08 -3.24
CA VAL A 112 -0.80 -12.38 -3.30
C VAL A 112 -1.06 -13.83 -2.90
N GLU A 113 -1.67 -14.03 -1.73
CA GLU A 113 -2.17 -15.34 -1.28
C GLU A 113 -3.69 -15.43 -1.45
N GLU A 114 -4.19 -16.58 -1.88
CA GLU A 114 -5.63 -16.80 -2.05
C GLU A 114 -6.41 -16.57 -0.75
N GLY A 115 -5.81 -16.91 0.38
CA GLY A 115 -6.39 -16.82 1.72
C GLY A 115 -6.40 -15.43 2.33
N SER A 116 -5.66 -14.46 1.78
CA SER A 116 -5.50 -13.16 2.42
C SER A 116 -6.66 -12.20 2.15
N ASP A 117 -6.76 -11.19 2.99
CA ASP A 117 -7.68 -10.07 2.86
C ASP A 117 -7.22 -9.08 1.77
N ILE A 118 -8.00 -8.00 1.63
CA ILE A 118 -7.77 -6.91 0.70
C ILE A 118 -7.48 -5.68 1.55
N ASP A 119 -6.21 -5.28 1.59
CA ASP A 119 -5.80 -4.07 2.29
C ASP A 119 -6.19 -2.83 1.48
N VAL A 120 -6.76 -1.85 2.18
CA VAL A 120 -7.06 -0.55 1.60
C VAL A 120 -6.45 0.57 2.44
N PHE A 121 -5.94 1.58 1.74
CA PHE A 121 -5.48 2.84 2.30
C PHE A 121 -6.52 3.91 2.00
N ILE A 122 -7.09 4.52 3.04
CA ILE A 122 -8.22 5.44 2.91
C ILE A 122 -7.78 6.85 3.29
N ILE A 123 -7.94 7.79 2.35
CA ILE A 123 -7.75 9.21 2.63
C ILE A 123 -9.10 9.82 2.97
N VAL A 124 -9.16 10.54 4.08
CA VAL A 124 -10.38 11.17 4.61
C VAL A 124 -10.19 12.66 4.77
N LYS A 125 -11.29 13.40 4.78
CA LYS A 125 -11.28 14.82 5.13
C LYS A 125 -10.68 15.04 6.51
N LYS A 126 -9.84 16.06 6.66
CA LYS A 126 -9.34 16.57 7.95
C LYS A 126 -10.45 16.65 9.01
N SER A 127 -10.11 16.25 10.24
CA SER A 127 -10.98 16.28 11.43
C SER A 127 -12.25 15.42 11.34
N ARG A 128 -12.28 14.40 10.45
CA ARG A 128 -13.42 13.50 10.26
C ARG A 128 -13.03 12.02 10.22
N ILE A 129 -11.83 11.69 10.71
CA ILE A 129 -11.25 10.34 10.56
C ILE A 129 -12.00 9.29 11.36
N PHE A 130 -12.45 9.62 12.57
CA PHE A 130 -13.16 8.67 13.43
C PHE A 130 -14.58 8.46 12.95
N LEU A 131 -15.29 9.53 12.56
CA LEU A 131 -16.63 9.44 11.99
C LEU A 131 -16.62 8.68 10.66
N ALA A 132 -15.73 9.03 9.73
CA ALA A 132 -15.61 8.34 8.45
C ALA A 132 -15.30 6.86 8.64
N ARG A 133 -14.39 6.51 9.57
CA ARG A 133 -14.07 5.13 9.91
C ARG A 133 -15.27 4.38 10.50
N ALA A 134 -16.02 5.00 11.41
CA ALA A 134 -17.21 4.40 12.01
C ALA A 134 -18.26 4.08 10.94
N MET A 135 -18.54 5.05 10.06
CA MET A 135 -19.47 4.88 8.95
C MET A 135 -19.00 3.83 7.94
N ALA A 136 -17.73 3.86 7.55
CA ALA A 136 -17.15 2.85 6.65
C ALA A 136 -17.24 1.45 7.25
N THR A 137 -16.96 1.34 8.55
CA THR A 137 -17.04 0.09 9.30
C THR A 137 -18.47 -0.45 9.35
N PHE A 138 -19.43 0.40 9.68
CA PHE A 138 -20.86 0.05 9.72
C PHE A 138 -21.35 -0.33 8.32
N TYR A 139 -21.12 0.52 7.33
CA TYR A 139 -21.63 0.32 5.97
C TYR A 139 -21.07 -0.94 5.32
N LEU A 140 -19.76 -1.22 5.41
CA LEU A 140 -19.20 -2.49 4.92
C LEU A 140 -19.62 -3.70 5.78
N GLY A 141 -19.92 -3.48 7.07
CA GLY A 141 -20.45 -4.49 7.97
C GLY A 141 -21.82 -5.02 7.52
N LEU A 142 -22.73 -4.13 7.12
CA LEU A 142 -24.07 -4.48 6.60
C LEU A 142 -24.02 -5.42 5.40
N PHE A 143 -23.00 -5.26 4.53
CA PHE A 143 -22.82 -6.14 3.36
C PHE A 143 -21.88 -7.32 3.62
N ASN A 144 -21.46 -7.54 4.87
CA ASN A 144 -20.49 -8.58 5.23
C ASN A 144 -19.23 -8.51 4.36
N MET A 145 -18.74 -7.30 4.02
CA MET A 145 -17.56 -7.10 3.15
C MET A 145 -16.29 -6.80 3.93
N ARG A 146 -16.41 -6.51 5.23
CA ARG A 146 -15.30 -6.16 6.12
C ARG A 146 -14.62 -7.39 6.72
N ARG A 147 -13.30 -7.32 6.92
CA ARG A 147 -12.50 -8.31 7.67
C ARG A 147 -12.89 -8.30 9.15
N THR A 148 -13.07 -9.48 9.74
CA THR A 148 -13.23 -9.68 11.19
C THR A 148 -12.26 -10.78 11.65
N LYS A 149 -12.08 -10.96 12.97
CA LYS A 149 -11.20 -12.00 13.53
C LYS A 149 -11.55 -13.41 13.00
N ARG A 150 -12.83 -13.66 12.70
CA ARG A 150 -13.34 -14.95 12.17
C ARG A 150 -13.42 -15.02 10.65
N LYS A 151 -13.53 -13.89 9.95
CA LYS A 151 -13.74 -13.82 8.49
C LYS A 151 -12.66 -12.93 7.87
N ILE A 152 -11.61 -13.55 7.35
CA ILE A 152 -10.43 -12.86 6.78
C ILE A 152 -10.42 -12.94 5.24
N LYS A 153 -10.48 -14.15 4.70
CA LYS A 153 -10.32 -14.42 3.25
C LYS A 153 -11.21 -13.51 2.39
N ASN A 154 -10.57 -12.76 1.49
CA ASN A 154 -11.22 -11.91 0.50
C ASN A 154 -12.20 -10.85 1.09
N LYS A 155 -11.94 -10.39 2.31
CA LYS A 155 -12.64 -9.27 2.95
C LYS A 155 -11.77 -8.02 2.92
N ILE A 156 -12.39 -6.85 3.05
CA ILE A 156 -11.69 -5.57 3.06
C ILE A 156 -11.19 -5.25 4.47
N CYS A 157 -9.90 -4.98 4.57
CA CYS A 157 -9.25 -4.56 5.80
C CYS A 157 -9.27 -3.03 5.91
N LEU A 158 -9.94 -2.52 6.95
CA LEU A 158 -10.02 -1.10 7.24
C LEU A 158 -8.94 -0.72 8.27
N SER A 159 -7.68 -0.97 7.94
CA SER A 159 -6.54 -0.85 8.86
C SER A 159 -5.77 0.46 8.72
N PHE A 160 -5.89 1.18 7.61
CA PHE A 160 -5.08 2.38 7.36
C PHE A 160 -5.92 3.55 6.85
N TYR A 161 -6.02 4.60 7.67
CA TYR A 161 -6.65 5.88 7.36
C TYR A 161 -5.65 7.03 7.55
N VAL A 162 -5.72 8.03 6.68
CA VAL A 162 -4.94 9.27 6.78
C VAL A 162 -5.82 10.47 6.44
N ALA A 163 -5.66 11.58 7.16
CA ALA A 163 -6.31 12.83 6.83
C ALA A 163 -5.68 13.49 5.59
N ASP A 164 -6.49 14.14 4.77
CA ASP A 164 -6.06 14.82 3.53
C ASP A 164 -5.06 15.96 3.75
N ASP A 165 -4.92 16.47 4.99
CA ASP A 165 -3.90 17.44 5.40
C ASP A 165 -2.61 16.81 5.96
N SER A 166 -2.51 15.48 5.98
CA SER A 166 -1.46 14.71 6.68
C SER A 166 -0.88 13.58 5.83
N LEU A 167 -0.66 13.85 4.54
CA LEU A 167 -0.25 12.86 3.54
C LEU A 167 1.23 12.43 3.61
N ASN A 168 2.08 13.12 4.38
CA ASN A 168 3.48 12.74 4.51
C ASN A 168 3.62 11.52 5.43
N LEU A 169 4.04 10.38 4.89
CA LEU A 169 4.19 9.11 5.59
C LEU A 169 5.60 8.90 6.19
N SER A 170 6.52 9.86 6.04
CA SER A 170 7.82 9.80 6.74
C SER A 170 7.67 9.75 8.26
N VAL A 171 6.55 10.26 8.80
CA VAL A 171 6.22 10.22 10.24
C VAL A 171 6.04 8.79 10.78
N VAL A 172 5.82 7.80 9.92
CA VAL A 172 5.75 6.37 10.29
C VAL A 172 6.89 5.54 9.71
N ALA A 173 7.83 6.19 9.02
CA ALA A 173 9.03 5.55 8.49
C ALA A 173 10.07 5.41 9.60
N PHE A 174 10.80 4.31 9.59
CA PHE A 174 12.08 4.22 10.29
C PHE A 174 13.22 4.37 9.28
N GLU A 175 14.46 4.41 9.77
CA GLU A 175 15.63 4.58 8.93
C GLU A 175 15.72 3.52 7.81
N GLN A 176 15.77 3.98 6.56
CA GLN A 176 15.81 3.13 5.37
C GLN A 176 14.70 2.07 5.34
N ASP A 177 13.46 2.46 5.62
CA ASP A 177 12.29 1.58 5.53
C ASP A 177 11.95 1.21 4.06
N VAL A 178 12.70 0.25 3.52
CA VAL A 178 12.57 -0.26 2.14
C VAL A 178 11.16 -0.77 1.84
N TYR A 179 10.50 -1.37 2.85
CA TYR A 179 9.13 -1.86 2.69
C TYR A 179 8.17 -0.70 2.47
N LEU A 180 8.22 0.34 3.32
CA LEU A 180 7.34 1.49 3.19
C LEU A 180 7.58 2.24 1.87
N MET A 181 8.84 2.39 1.43
CA MET A 181 9.18 3.01 0.15
C MET A 181 8.49 2.29 -1.02
N TYR A 182 8.64 0.97 -1.08
CA TYR A 182 7.99 0.17 -2.11
C TYR A 182 6.47 0.16 -1.97
N TRP A 183 5.96 0.12 -0.75
CA TRP A 183 4.53 0.15 -0.46
C TRP A 183 3.87 1.42 -1.00
N ILE A 184 4.46 2.60 -0.75
CA ILE A 184 3.96 3.88 -1.27
C ILE A 184 4.01 3.90 -2.80
N SER A 185 5.09 3.38 -3.40
CA SER A 185 5.27 3.35 -4.87
C SER A 185 4.27 2.45 -5.62
N GLN A 186 3.65 1.50 -4.91
CA GLN A 186 2.77 0.47 -5.45
C GLN A 186 1.29 0.69 -5.13
N LEU A 187 0.92 1.84 -4.56
CA LEU A 187 -0.49 2.17 -4.29
C LEU A 187 -1.30 2.25 -5.59
N ILE A 188 -2.44 1.55 -5.61
CA ILE A 188 -3.37 1.53 -6.75
C ILE A 188 -4.56 2.45 -6.42
N PRO A 189 -4.73 3.60 -7.11
CA PRO A 189 -5.77 4.58 -6.82
C PRO A 189 -7.13 4.17 -7.38
N VAL A 190 -7.80 3.21 -6.73
CA VAL A 190 -9.09 2.68 -7.20
C VAL A 190 -10.20 3.75 -7.16
N TYR A 191 -10.22 4.59 -6.12
CA TYR A 191 -11.11 5.74 -6.02
C TYR A 191 -10.29 6.97 -5.66
N ASP A 192 -10.18 7.93 -6.60
CA ASP A 192 -9.40 9.16 -6.40
C ASP A 192 -9.97 10.35 -7.21
N PRO A 193 -11.17 10.85 -6.85
CA PRO A 193 -11.82 11.96 -7.57
C PRO A 193 -11.08 13.29 -7.44
N ASP A 194 -10.28 13.46 -6.38
CA ASP A 194 -9.61 14.72 -6.02
C ASP A 194 -8.10 14.69 -6.36
N ASN A 195 -7.64 13.66 -7.10
CA ASN A 195 -6.23 13.45 -7.49
C ASN A 195 -5.25 13.47 -6.30
N LEU A 196 -5.66 12.87 -5.18
CA LEU A 196 -4.88 12.81 -3.94
C LEU A 196 -3.67 11.89 -4.04
N LEU A 197 -3.61 10.98 -5.03
CA LEU A 197 -2.38 10.22 -5.29
C LEU A 197 -1.22 11.17 -5.63
N SER A 198 -1.46 12.21 -6.45
CA SER A 198 -0.43 13.18 -6.79
C SER A 198 0.05 13.95 -5.55
N SER A 199 -0.88 14.39 -4.70
CA SER A 199 -0.57 15.07 -3.44
C SER A 199 0.20 14.16 -2.47
N LEU A 200 -0.19 12.88 -2.38
CA LEU A 200 0.51 11.87 -1.59
C LEU A 200 1.96 11.67 -2.07
N GLN A 201 2.15 11.55 -3.38
CA GLN A 201 3.49 11.37 -3.98
C GLN A 201 4.39 12.60 -3.74
N LYS A 202 3.83 13.82 -3.87
CA LYS A 202 4.54 15.07 -3.56
C LYS A 202 4.94 15.18 -2.09
N ALA A 203 4.07 14.74 -1.17
CA ALA A 203 4.38 14.72 0.26
C ALA A 203 5.42 13.66 0.66
N ASN A 204 5.68 12.68 -0.21
CA ASN A 204 6.59 11.55 0.03
C ASN A 204 7.79 11.53 -0.93
N THR A 205 8.27 12.70 -1.37
CA THR A 205 9.43 12.84 -2.27
C THR A 205 10.72 12.25 -1.70
N TRP A 206 10.82 12.09 -0.37
CA TRP A 206 11.93 11.40 0.30
C TRP A 206 12.15 9.97 -0.23
N VAL A 207 11.10 9.31 -0.74
CA VAL A 207 11.20 7.98 -1.38
C VAL A 207 12.08 8.03 -2.63
N ARG A 208 12.09 9.16 -3.37
CA ARG A 208 12.89 9.30 -4.59
C ARG A 208 14.39 9.31 -4.36
N LYS A 209 14.84 9.55 -3.12
CA LYS A 209 16.26 9.37 -2.75
C LYS A 209 16.72 7.93 -2.98
N TYR A 210 15.83 6.97 -2.79
CA TYR A 210 16.13 5.53 -2.88
C TYR A 210 15.50 4.87 -4.11
N LEU A 211 14.37 5.39 -4.58
CA LEU A 211 13.63 4.91 -5.75
C LEU A 211 13.47 6.06 -6.74
N PRO A 212 14.50 6.44 -7.51
CA PRO A 212 14.47 7.63 -8.37
C PRO A 212 13.37 7.57 -9.44
N ASN A 213 13.02 6.36 -9.86
CA ASN A 213 11.98 6.10 -10.86
C ASN A 213 10.59 5.85 -10.23
N ALA A 214 10.44 6.04 -8.91
CA ALA A 214 9.13 5.97 -8.27
C ALA A 214 8.22 7.13 -8.71
N PHE A 215 6.92 6.89 -8.59
CA PHE A 215 5.86 7.87 -8.90
C PHE A 215 5.83 8.31 -10.37
N GLN A 216 6.23 7.43 -11.28
CA GLN A 216 5.93 7.60 -12.70
C GLN A 216 4.41 7.70 -12.90
N SER A 217 4.00 8.64 -13.76
CA SER A 217 2.61 8.79 -14.17
C SER A 217 2.16 7.50 -14.85
N TYR A 218 1.04 6.94 -14.39
CA TYR A 218 0.37 5.84 -15.07
C TYR A 218 -1.13 6.03 -14.98
N ASP A 219 -1.83 5.61 -16.04
CA ASP A 219 -3.27 5.57 -16.04
C ASP A 219 -3.77 4.21 -15.61
N LEU A 220 -4.54 4.19 -14.52
CA LEU A 220 -5.23 2.97 -14.11
C LEU A 220 -6.28 2.60 -15.16
N ILE A 221 -6.31 1.32 -15.55
CA ILE A 221 -7.27 0.79 -16.51
C ILE A 221 -8.70 1.15 -16.06
N PRO A 222 -9.59 1.67 -16.93
CA PRO A 222 -10.91 2.14 -16.54
C PRO A 222 -11.73 1.12 -15.73
N ARG A 223 -11.58 -0.18 -16.02
CA ARG A 223 -12.24 -1.29 -15.30
C ARG A 223 -11.87 -1.40 -13.82
N TRP A 224 -10.71 -0.85 -13.43
CA TRP A 224 -10.21 -0.82 -12.05
C TRP A 224 -10.37 0.56 -11.39
N LYS A 225 -10.95 1.54 -12.08
CA LYS A 225 -11.33 2.84 -11.53
C LYS A 225 -12.79 2.79 -11.05
N VAL A 226 -13.05 3.34 -9.86
CA VAL A 226 -14.39 3.58 -9.33
C VAL A 226 -14.72 5.05 -9.55
N VAL A 227 -15.69 5.32 -10.41
CA VAL A 227 -16.23 6.67 -10.60
C VAL A 227 -17.50 6.80 -9.77
N SER A 228 -17.60 7.91 -9.01
CA SER A 228 -18.83 8.23 -8.29
C SER A 228 -19.88 8.75 -9.26
N GLY A 229 -21.05 8.11 -9.30
CA GLY A 229 -22.20 8.63 -10.04
C GLY A 229 -22.72 9.93 -9.43
N LYS A 230 -23.31 10.80 -10.27
CA LYS A 230 -23.79 12.14 -9.87
C LYS A 230 -24.71 12.11 -8.65
N VAL A 231 -25.69 11.19 -8.63
CA VAL A 231 -26.66 11.03 -7.53
C VAL A 231 -25.97 10.64 -6.21
N GLY A 232 -25.10 9.63 -6.25
CA GLY A 232 -24.38 9.18 -5.06
C GLY A 232 -23.45 10.26 -4.49
N ASN A 233 -22.82 11.05 -5.37
CA ASN A 233 -22.01 12.20 -4.95
C ASN A 233 -22.87 13.32 -4.35
N GLY A 234 -24.08 13.54 -4.88
CA GLY A 234 -25.05 14.48 -4.31
C GLY A 234 -25.45 14.11 -2.88
N ILE A 235 -25.83 12.85 -2.64
CA ILE A 235 -26.19 12.34 -1.30
C ILE A 235 -24.99 12.46 -0.35
N LYS A 236 -23.78 12.07 -0.80
CA LYS A 236 -22.55 12.21 -0.03
C LYS A 236 -22.34 13.66 0.40
N LYS A 237 -22.43 14.62 -0.52
CA LYS A 237 -22.27 16.06 -0.23
C LYS A 237 -23.35 16.59 0.71
N LEU A 238 -24.59 16.13 0.58
CA LEU A 238 -25.69 16.51 1.48
C LEU A 238 -25.41 16.02 2.91
N LEU A 239 -25.06 14.75 3.08
CA LEU A 239 -24.69 14.19 4.39
C LEU A 239 -23.47 14.89 4.99
N GLU A 240 -22.47 15.22 4.17
CA GLU A 240 -21.33 16.01 4.61
C GLU A 240 -21.77 17.39 5.13
N LYS A 241 -22.69 18.08 4.45
CA LYS A 241 -23.22 19.39 4.92
C LYS A 241 -23.91 19.30 6.27
N ILE A 242 -24.69 18.24 6.53
CA ILE A 242 -25.35 18.03 7.83
C ILE A 242 -24.34 17.93 8.97
N TRP A 243 -23.16 17.37 8.69
CA TRP A 243 -22.09 17.19 9.66
C TRP A 243 -20.90 18.15 9.45
N VAL A 244 -21.13 19.27 8.77
CA VAL A 244 -20.20 20.41 8.71
C VAL A 244 -20.60 21.38 9.82
N GLY A 245 -19.71 21.59 10.80
CA GLY A 245 -19.92 22.49 11.94
C GLY A 245 -19.89 21.80 13.30
N ASN A 246 -20.27 22.55 14.35
CA ASN A 246 -20.15 22.16 15.76
C ASN A 246 -20.82 20.82 16.09
N TYR A 247 -21.96 20.51 15.46
CA TYR A 247 -22.64 19.24 15.63
C TYR A 247 -21.81 18.06 15.10
N GLY A 248 -21.23 18.21 13.89
CA GLY A 248 -20.33 17.21 13.33
C GLY A 248 -19.06 17.02 14.17
N ASP A 249 -18.56 18.09 14.78
CA ASP A 249 -17.38 18.05 15.66
C ASP A 249 -17.69 17.31 16.97
N LEU A 250 -18.89 17.49 17.52
CA LEU A 250 -19.37 16.74 18.67
C LEU A 250 -19.49 15.24 18.34
N ILE A 251 -20.07 14.89 17.19
CA ILE A 251 -20.15 13.50 16.72
C ILE A 251 -18.76 12.91 16.51
N GLU A 252 -17.83 13.64 15.89
CA GLU A 252 -16.44 13.18 15.71
C GLU A 252 -15.79 12.86 17.07
N LYS A 253 -15.95 13.75 18.07
CA LYS A 253 -15.44 13.54 19.43
C LYS A 253 -16.05 12.30 20.09
N GLN A 254 -17.37 12.11 19.96
CA GLN A 254 -18.05 10.91 20.47
C GLN A 254 -17.57 9.64 19.78
N ALA A 255 -17.48 9.66 18.43
CA ALA A 255 -16.99 8.54 17.64
C ALA A 255 -15.54 8.19 17.97
N LYS A 256 -14.70 9.20 18.23
CA LYS A 256 -13.33 9.04 18.72
C LYS A 256 -13.32 8.38 20.10
N ALA A 257 -14.06 8.92 21.06
CA ALA A 257 -14.12 8.38 22.42
C ALA A 257 -14.59 6.91 22.44
N MET A 258 -15.66 6.58 21.71
CA MET A 258 -16.17 5.21 21.61
C MET A 258 -15.13 4.26 21.00
N GLN A 259 -14.43 4.68 19.94
CA GLN A 259 -13.42 3.86 19.30
C GLN A 259 -12.18 3.66 20.18
N LEU A 260 -11.71 4.71 20.85
CA LEU A 260 -10.60 4.62 21.80
C LEU A 260 -10.96 3.69 22.98
N ASN A 261 -12.16 3.81 23.54
CA ASN A 261 -12.61 2.91 24.61
C ASN A 261 -12.65 1.45 24.13
N LYS A 262 -13.15 1.21 22.91
CA LYS A 262 -13.12 -0.14 22.32
C LYS A 262 -11.70 -0.67 22.09
N MET A 263 -10.76 0.19 21.72
CA MET A 263 -9.36 -0.19 21.52
C MET A 263 -8.67 -0.51 22.85
N LYS A 264 -8.92 0.28 23.92
CA LYS A 264 -8.45 -0.01 25.28
C LYS A 264 -8.90 -1.36 25.82
N MET A 265 -10.11 -1.81 25.44
CA MET A 265 -10.62 -3.15 25.80
C MET A 265 -9.92 -4.30 25.06
N ASN A 266 -9.09 -4.00 24.05
CA ASN A 266 -8.27 -5.00 23.35
C ASN A 266 -6.89 -5.06 24.01
N TYR A 267 -6.78 -5.77 25.14
CA TYR A 267 -5.56 -5.90 25.95
C TYR A 267 -4.33 -6.46 25.23
N MET A 268 -4.51 -7.01 24.01
CA MET A 268 -3.43 -7.47 23.13
C MET A 268 -2.89 -6.38 22.20
N SER A 269 -3.42 -5.15 22.28
CA SER A 269 -3.05 -4.06 21.38
C SER A 269 -1.78 -3.37 21.86
N VAL A 270 -0.80 -3.25 20.96
CA VAL A 270 0.47 -2.52 21.19
C VAL A 270 0.32 -1.00 21.05
N GLN A 271 -0.89 -0.47 21.27
CA GLN A 271 -1.24 0.94 21.05
C GLN A 271 -0.49 1.91 21.97
N ASP A 272 -0.03 1.43 23.12
CA ASP A 272 0.67 2.22 24.15
C ASP A 272 2.20 2.10 24.01
N GLU A 273 2.71 1.31 23.06
CA GLU A 273 4.14 1.22 22.74
C GLU A 273 4.57 2.43 21.89
N LYS A 274 5.77 2.96 22.09
CA LYS A 274 6.34 4.09 21.32
C LYS A 274 6.66 3.76 19.84
N ASP A 275 6.08 2.69 19.30
CA ASP A 275 6.37 2.19 17.95
C ASP A 275 5.29 2.65 16.94
N THR A 276 5.67 2.72 15.67
CA THR A 276 4.84 3.16 14.54
C THR A 276 3.89 2.07 14.02
N ARG A 277 3.77 0.92 14.70
CA ARG A 277 2.92 -0.22 14.32
C ARG A 277 1.43 0.12 14.41
N VAL A 278 1.07 0.75 15.52
CA VAL A 278 -0.28 1.23 15.80
C VAL A 278 -0.21 2.73 15.99
N VAL A 279 -0.82 3.49 15.08
CA VAL A 279 -0.90 4.95 15.18
C VAL A 279 -2.37 5.29 15.33
N VAL A 280 -2.72 5.98 16.42
CA VAL A 280 -4.08 6.45 16.67
C VAL A 280 -4.04 7.94 16.96
N SER A 281 -4.33 8.74 15.96
CA SER A 281 -4.37 10.20 16.05
C SER A 281 -5.52 10.76 15.21
N ASP A 282 -5.78 12.06 15.34
CA ASP A 282 -6.76 12.77 14.50
C ASP A 282 -6.31 12.88 13.03
N LYS A 283 -5.04 12.58 12.74
CA LYS A 283 -4.40 12.69 11.43
C LYS A 283 -4.19 11.34 10.75
N MET A 284 -4.00 10.28 11.52
CA MET A 284 -3.67 8.95 11.02
C MET A 284 -4.18 7.87 11.96
N LEU A 285 -4.82 6.86 11.36
CA LEU A 285 -5.17 5.61 12.03
C LEU A 285 -4.50 4.45 11.29
N LYS A 286 -3.55 3.78 11.93
CA LYS A 286 -2.84 2.61 11.41
C LYS A 286 -2.96 1.47 12.43
N PHE A 287 -3.43 0.29 12.01
CA PHE A 287 -3.68 -0.85 12.90
C PHE A 287 -2.94 -2.12 12.45
N HIS A 288 -1.61 -2.06 12.39
CA HIS A 288 -0.79 -3.21 12.02
C HIS A 288 -0.11 -3.79 13.27
N GLU A 289 -0.87 -4.58 14.05
CA GLU A 289 -0.37 -5.16 15.32
C GLU A 289 0.87 -6.05 15.12
N LYS A 290 1.00 -6.70 13.96
CA LYS A 290 2.21 -7.43 13.54
C LYS A 290 2.92 -6.67 12.44
N ASP A 291 3.83 -5.78 12.82
CA ASP A 291 4.67 -5.06 11.86
C ASP A 291 5.92 -5.87 11.52
N ARG A 292 5.95 -6.41 10.30
CA ARG A 292 7.08 -7.22 9.80
C ARG A 292 8.09 -6.38 9.00
N ARG A 293 7.94 -5.05 8.93
CA ARG A 293 8.82 -4.20 8.12
C ARG A 293 10.30 -4.34 8.50
N LEU A 294 10.59 -4.43 9.79
CA LEU A 294 11.97 -4.63 10.26
C LEU A 294 12.51 -6.02 9.90
N GLU A 295 11.67 -7.06 9.98
CA GLU A 295 12.03 -8.42 9.54
C GLU A 295 12.33 -8.46 8.03
N TYR A 296 11.50 -7.77 7.23
CA TYR A 296 11.72 -7.63 5.79
C TYR A 296 13.01 -6.89 5.47
N LYS A 297 13.33 -5.79 6.18
CA LYS A 297 14.61 -5.09 6.02
C LYS A 297 15.79 -5.99 6.32
N LYS A 298 15.79 -6.69 7.47
CA LYS A 298 16.88 -7.62 7.84
C LYS A 298 17.06 -8.76 6.82
N THR A 299 15.95 -9.31 6.33
CA THR A 299 15.97 -10.36 5.30
C THR A 299 16.56 -9.84 3.99
N TRP A 300 16.19 -8.63 3.60
CA TRP A 300 16.69 -7.95 2.42
C TRP A 300 18.21 -7.67 2.53
N GLU A 301 18.67 -7.08 3.63
CA GLU A 301 20.10 -6.83 3.89
C GLU A 301 20.93 -8.11 3.83
N LYS A 302 20.44 -9.19 4.44
CA LYS A 302 21.12 -10.51 4.37
C LYS A 302 21.24 -11.04 2.95
N LYS A 303 20.21 -10.85 2.11
CA LYS A 303 20.24 -11.25 0.69
C LYS A 303 21.20 -10.36 -0.11
N CYS A 304 21.19 -9.05 0.11
CA CYS A 304 22.12 -8.11 -0.53
C CYS A 304 23.58 -8.49 -0.24
N ASN A 305 23.93 -8.74 1.03
CA ASN A 305 25.30 -9.11 1.42
C ASN A 305 25.76 -10.42 0.77
N LYS A 306 24.85 -11.40 0.63
CA LYS A 306 25.15 -12.67 -0.05
C LYS A 306 25.42 -12.48 -1.55
N LEU A 307 24.73 -11.55 -2.20
CA LEU A 307 24.89 -11.28 -3.64
C LEU A 307 26.16 -10.48 -3.91
N ILE A 308 26.48 -9.49 -3.08
CA ILE A 308 27.73 -8.71 -3.19
C ILE A 308 28.97 -9.62 -3.07
N GLY A 309 28.91 -10.65 -2.22
CA GLY A 309 30.00 -11.62 -2.08
C GLY A 309 30.12 -12.65 -3.21
N LEU A 310 29.21 -12.64 -4.20
CA LEU A 310 29.26 -13.51 -5.38
C LEU A 310 29.81 -12.81 -6.63
N ASP A 311 29.87 -11.46 -6.61
CA ASP A 311 30.38 -10.63 -7.71
C ASP A 311 31.86 -10.20 -7.50
N VAL A 312 32.52 -10.67 -6.43
CA VAL A 312 33.97 -10.52 -6.15
C VAL A 312 34.71 -11.80 -6.49
#